data_AF-A0A0A5I0Z2-F1
#
_entry.id   AF-A0A0A5I0Z2-F1
#
_cell.length_a   1.000
_cell.length_b   1.000
_cell.length_c   1.000
_cell.angle_alpha   90.00
_cell.angle_beta   90.00
_cell.angle_gamma   90.00
#
_symmetry.space_group_name_H-M   'P 1'
#
loop_
_entity.id
_entity.type
_entity.pdbx_description
1 polymer ?
#
loop_
_entity_poly.entity_id
_entity_poly.type
_entity_poly.pdbx_seq_one_letter_code
_entity_poly.pdbx_strand_id
1 'polypeptide(L)'
;MRKSIVYILIALVVISAGTVLYNTFLYTPGQKVNWEKVELEKKALESKDAAVSGIVTLWRESDNEKIYLYDQGTDKVFGAFYIADKRYPLGQVSMKLGRLHNDIKHETLFGEGSYRVDGVMGSDSPITTYYKIENRQPYEILSIEAKVQELDINGDGQKEIISAPGAPKETKIYSYEQDSLQVAHLNDQLDAATSVTFDKPNRFLVYREEKGQTIYELQGDHLVKIKEE
;
A
#
# COMPACT_ATOMS: atom_id res chain seq x y z
N MET A 1 37.25 -35.21 -39.40
CA MET A 1 36.87 -33.80 -39.11
C MET A 1 35.39 -33.49 -39.37
N ARG A 2 34.81 -33.79 -40.55
CA ARG A 2 33.40 -33.44 -40.86
C ARG A 2 32.34 -34.01 -39.91
N LYS A 3 32.47 -35.28 -39.47
CA LYS A 3 31.48 -35.92 -38.60
C LYS A 3 31.40 -35.27 -37.21
N SER A 4 32.52 -34.83 -36.65
CA SER A 4 32.60 -34.20 -35.34
C SER A 4 31.88 -32.84 -35.28
N ILE A 5 31.91 -32.07 -36.37
CA ILE A 5 31.23 -30.77 -36.48
C ILE A 5 29.71 -30.95 -36.50
N VAL A 6 29.20 -32.01 -37.15
CA VAL A 6 27.77 -32.31 -37.22
C VAL A 6 27.21 -32.68 -35.85
N TYR A 7 27.94 -33.47 -35.06
CA TYR A 7 27.50 -33.83 -33.70
C TYR A 7 27.45 -32.62 -32.75
N ILE A 8 28.38 -31.67 -32.88
CA ILE A 8 28.40 -30.44 -32.07
C ILE A 8 27.19 -29.54 -32.41
N LEU A 9 26.86 -29.41 -33.70
CA LEU A 9 25.70 -28.62 -34.15
C LEU A 9 24.37 -29.23 -33.66
N ILE A 10 24.22 -30.56 -33.73
CA ILE A 10 23.02 -31.24 -33.21
C ILE A 10 22.89 -31.04 -31.70
N ALA A 11 23.99 -31.15 -30.94
CA ALA A 11 23.98 -30.94 -29.50
C ALA A 11 23.57 -29.50 -29.13
N LEU A 12 24.07 -28.49 -29.84
CA LEU A 12 23.68 -27.09 -29.63
C LEU A 12 22.20 -26.84 -29.93
N VAL A 13 21.67 -27.44 -31.01
CA VAL A 13 20.24 -27.33 -31.34
C VAL A 13 19.38 -27.98 -30.27
N VAL A 14 19.74 -29.17 -29.77
CA VAL A 14 19.00 -29.85 -28.71
C VAL A 14 19.05 -29.07 -27.38
N ILE A 15 20.20 -28.50 -27.02
CA ILE A 15 20.32 -27.66 -25.83
C ILE A 15 19.45 -26.40 -25.98
N SER A 16 19.52 -25.72 -27.12
CA SER A 16 18.73 -24.51 -27.38
C SER A 16 17.22 -24.77 -27.38
N ALA A 17 16.77 -25.84 -28.04
CA ALA A 17 15.38 -26.28 -28.05
C ALA A 17 14.91 -26.71 -26.65
N GLY A 18 15.78 -27.39 -25.89
CA GLY A 18 15.55 -27.74 -24.50
C GLY A 18 15.37 -26.52 -23.61
N THR A 19 16.21 -25.49 -23.73
CA THR A 19 16.05 -24.24 -22.97
C THR A 19 14.82 -23.44 -23.38
N VAL A 20 14.46 -23.41 -24.66
CA VAL A 20 13.25 -22.72 -25.14
C VAL A 20 11.99 -23.43 -24.66
N LEU A 21 11.95 -24.76 -24.74
CA LEU A 21 10.85 -25.58 -24.22
C LEU A 21 10.78 -25.51 -22.69
N TYR A 22 11.91 -25.51 -21.99
CA TYR A 22 11.96 -25.33 -20.53
C TYR A 22 11.41 -23.96 -20.12
N ASN A 23 11.78 -22.90 -20.83
CA ASN A 23 11.23 -21.56 -20.58
C ASN A 23 9.74 -21.46 -20.94
N THR A 24 9.27 -22.08 -22.02
CA THR A 24 7.84 -22.00 -22.41
C THR A 24 6.92 -22.89 -21.59
N PHE A 25 7.42 -23.99 -21.02
CA PHE A 25 6.59 -24.94 -20.25
C PHE A 25 6.52 -24.61 -18.75
N LEU A 26 7.46 -23.81 -18.22
CA LEU A 26 7.45 -23.37 -16.81
C LEU A 26 7.02 -21.91 -16.61
N TYR A 27 6.98 -21.09 -17.65
CA TYR A 27 6.30 -19.80 -17.59
C TYR A 27 4.82 -20.02 -17.87
N THR A 28 4.03 -20.22 -16.81
CA THR A 28 2.63 -19.78 -16.86
C THR A 28 2.71 -18.26 -17.02
N PRO A 29 2.28 -17.67 -18.16
CA PRO A 29 2.32 -16.22 -18.28
C PRO A 29 1.46 -15.66 -17.15
N GLY A 30 2.08 -14.90 -16.24
CA GLY A 30 1.36 -14.25 -15.16
C GLY A 30 0.27 -13.35 -15.72
N GLN A 31 -0.79 -13.14 -14.96
CA GLN A 31 -1.78 -12.13 -15.32
C GLN A 31 -1.19 -10.76 -15.01
N LYS A 32 -1.08 -9.90 -16.02
CA LYS A 32 -0.66 -8.51 -15.79
C LYS A 32 -1.67 -7.80 -14.89
N VAL A 33 -1.16 -7.09 -13.88
CA VAL A 33 -1.95 -6.26 -12.98
C VAL A 33 -2.53 -5.09 -13.78
N ASN A 34 -3.84 -4.91 -13.67
CA ASN A 34 -4.54 -3.76 -14.20
C ASN A 34 -4.50 -2.62 -13.17
N TRP A 35 -3.97 -1.47 -13.58
CA TRP A 35 -3.82 -0.31 -12.72
C TRP A 35 -4.77 0.79 -13.18
N GLU A 36 -5.55 1.32 -12.26
CA GLU A 36 -6.44 2.45 -12.50
C GLU A 36 -5.81 3.71 -11.95
N LYS A 37 -5.71 4.75 -12.77
CA LYS A 37 -5.22 6.05 -12.30
C LYS A 37 -6.26 6.70 -11.40
N VAL A 38 -5.82 7.14 -10.23
CA VAL A 38 -6.62 7.88 -9.26
C VAL A 38 -5.98 9.24 -9.07
N GLU A 39 -6.81 10.27 -9.06
CA GLU A 39 -6.34 11.61 -8.72
C GLU A 39 -6.06 11.68 -7.22
N LEU A 40 -4.86 12.15 -6.84
CA LEU A 40 -4.58 12.45 -5.45
C LEU A 40 -5.43 13.66 -5.05
N GLU A 41 -6.34 13.46 -4.11
CA GLU A 41 -7.09 14.55 -3.51
C GLU A 41 -6.14 15.40 -2.65
N LYS A 42 -5.46 16.36 -3.28
CA LYS A 42 -4.55 17.27 -2.58
C LYS A 42 -5.34 18.37 -1.88
N LYS A 43 -5.87 18.03 -0.70
CA LYS A 43 -6.72 18.92 0.08
C LYS A 43 -5.89 19.73 1.07
N ALA A 44 -5.76 21.03 0.82
CA ALA A 44 -5.09 21.94 1.74
C ALA A 44 -5.84 22.02 3.08
N LEU A 45 -5.12 21.91 4.18
CA LEU A 45 -5.69 22.11 5.50
C LEU A 45 -5.75 23.60 5.87
N GLU A 46 -6.85 24.02 6.48
CA GLU A 46 -6.98 25.41 6.95
C GLU A 46 -6.28 25.60 8.29
N SER A 47 -5.56 26.71 8.43
CA SER A 47 -4.98 27.07 9.72
C SER A 47 -6.05 27.62 10.67
N LYS A 48 -5.95 27.29 11.97
CA LYS A 48 -6.80 27.84 13.02
C LYS A 48 -6.00 28.23 14.25
N ASP A 49 -6.14 29.48 14.66
CA ASP A 49 -5.56 30.00 15.90
C ASP A 49 -6.34 29.47 17.11
N ALA A 50 -5.82 28.43 17.75
CA ALA A 50 -6.17 28.12 19.12
C ALA A 50 -5.07 27.29 19.79
N ALA A 51 -4.88 27.51 21.09
CA ALA A 51 -4.05 26.66 21.91
C ALA A 51 -4.63 25.23 21.98
N VAL A 52 -3.75 24.25 22.13
CA VAL A 52 -4.12 22.85 22.33
C VAL A 52 -3.62 22.41 23.71
N SER A 53 -4.49 21.72 24.45
CA SER A 53 -4.16 21.00 25.68
C SER A 53 -4.41 19.50 25.47
N GLY A 54 -3.86 18.66 26.36
CA GLY A 54 -4.13 17.22 26.33
C GLY A 54 -3.42 16.45 25.22
N ILE A 55 -2.17 16.79 24.89
CA ILE A 55 -1.37 16.05 23.90
C ILE A 55 -1.23 14.58 24.33
N VAL A 56 -1.59 13.67 23.43
CA VAL A 56 -1.54 12.21 23.60
C VAL A 56 -0.30 11.63 22.92
N THR A 57 -0.05 12.05 21.68
CA THR A 57 1.09 11.63 20.87
C THR A 57 1.71 12.86 20.23
N LEU A 58 3.03 12.95 20.18
CA LEU A 58 3.75 14.04 19.52
C LEU A 58 4.87 13.47 18.68
N TRP A 59 4.89 13.85 17.41
CA TRP A 59 6.03 13.69 16.54
C TRP A 59 6.56 15.08 16.15
N ARG A 60 7.88 15.21 16.03
CA ARG A 60 8.57 16.49 15.82
C ARG A 60 9.74 16.33 14.85
N GLU A 61 9.72 17.08 13.76
CA GLU A 61 10.87 17.21 12.84
C GLU A 61 11.81 18.33 13.31
N SER A 62 11.21 19.44 13.76
CA SER A 62 11.94 20.62 14.20
C SER A 62 11.17 21.42 15.24
N ASP A 63 11.76 22.50 15.75
CA ASP A 63 11.07 23.40 16.70
C ASP A 63 9.79 24.01 16.12
N ASN A 64 9.75 24.17 14.79
CA ASN A 64 8.68 24.85 14.07
C ASN A 64 7.79 23.90 13.25
N GLU A 65 8.05 22.59 13.28
CA GLU A 65 7.26 21.59 12.55
C GLU A 65 7.00 20.37 13.44
N LYS A 66 5.73 20.26 13.85
CA LYS A 66 5.23 19.22 14.74
C LYS A 66 3.92 18.69 14.20
N ILE A 67 3.66 17.41 14.45
CA ILE A 67 2.33 16.83 14.33
C ILE A 67 2.02 16.17 15.67
N TYR A 68 0.83 16.40 16.18
CA TYR A 68 0.43 15.81 17.45
C TYR A 68 -1.01 15.35 17.40
N LEU A 69 -1.26 14.27 18.15
CA LEU A 69 -2.57 13.82 18.51
C LEU A 69 -2.90 14.35 19.89
N TYR A 70 -4.12 14.82 20.07
CA TYR A 70 -4.57 15.42 21.32
C TYR A 70 -5.99 15.04 21.67
N ASP A 71 -6.25 15.12 22.95
CA ASP A 71 -7.51 14.81 23.60
C ASP A 71 -8.11 16.08 24.21
N GLN A 72 -9.40 16.29 23.95
CA GLN A 72 -10.18 17.41 24.48
C GLN A 72 -11.19 16.99 25.56
N GLY A 73 -10.96 15.87 26.25
CA GLY A 73 -11.85 15.33 27.28
C GLY A 73 -13.10 14.66 26.72
N THR A 74 -13.09 14.27 25.44
CA THR A 74 -14.20 13.56 24.77
C THR A 74 -13.85 12.08 24.59
N ASP A 75 -14.70 11.30 23.92
CA ASP A 75 -14.38 9.95 23.47
C ASP A 75 -13.59 9.93 22.15
N LYS A 76 -13.08 11.08 21.70
CA LYS A 76 -12.39 11.27 20.42
C LYS A 76 -10.95 11.70 20.61
N VAL A 77 -10.14 11.40 19.60
CA VAL A 77 -8.77 11.88 19.44
C VAL A 77 -8.70 12.73 18.18
N PHE A 78 -8.07 13.88 18.31
CA PHE A 78 -7.91 14.86 17.24
C PHE A 78 -6.43 14.94 16.86
N GLY A 79 -6.16 15.38 15.63
CA GLY A 79 -4.81 15.65 15.15
C GLY A 79 -4.63 17.10 14.76
N ALA A 80 -3.39 17.60 14.82
CA ALA A 80 -3.03 18.85 14.17
C ALA A 80 -1.55 18.87 13.77
N PHE A 81 -1.27 19.55 12.66
CA PHE A 81 0.06 20.07 12.40
C PHE A 81 0.26 21.40 13.11
N TYR A 82 1.49 21.68 13.48
CA TYR A 82 1.96 22.99 13.89
C TYR A 82 3.19 23.34 13.06
N ILE A 83 3.03 24.31 12.17
CA ILE A 83 4.03 24.70 11.17
C ILE A 83 4.18 26.22 11.22
N ALA A 84 5.38 26.71 11.48
CA ALA A 84 5.71 28.14 11.52
C ALA A 84 4.68 28.96 12.34
N ASP A 85 4.49 28.53 13.58
CA ASP A 85 3.57 29.10 14.57
C ASP A 85 2.06 29.00 14.25
N LYS A 86 1.69 28.36 13.15
CA LYS A 86 0.30 28.13 12.76
C LYS A 86 -0.09 26.69 13.02
N ARG A 87 -1.30 26.50 13.55
CA ARG A 87 -1.89 25.18 13.73
C ARG A 87 -2.83 24.85 12.58
N TYR A 88 -2.73 23.65 12.04
CA TYR A 88 -3.60 23.11 10.98
C TYR A 88 -4.31 21.88 11.53
N PRO A 89 -5.57 21.98 11.96
CA PRO A 89 -6.31 20.85 12.50
C PRO A 89 -6.57 19.78 11.44
N LEU A 90 -6.33 18.53 11.78
CA LEU A 90 -6.70 17.36 10.97
C LEU A 90 -8.18 16.96 11.19
N GLY A 91 -8.81 17.53 12.21
CA GLY A 91 -10.13 17.08 12.68
C GLY A 91 -10.01 15.86 13.59
N GLN A 92 -11.10 15.09 13.66
CA GLN A 92 -11.11 13.81 14.38
C GLN A 92 -10.32 12.79 13.58
N VAL A 93 -9.28 12.23 14.18
CA VAL A 93 -8.45 11.20 13.54
C VAL A 93 -8.73 9.81 14.11
N SER A 94 -9.33 9.73 15.30
CA SER A 94 -9.66 8.46 15.94
C SER A 94 -10.68 8.61 17.07
N MET A 95 -11.22 7.50 17.53
CA MET A 95 -11.95 7.36 18.79
C MET A 95 -11.01 6.83 19.88
N LYS A 96 -11.32 7.13 21.14
CA LYS A 96 -10.66 6.57 22.31
C LYS A 96 -11.17 5.16 22.59
N LEU A 97 -10.76 4.20 21.78
CA LEU A 97 -11.15 2.81 21.94
C LEU A 97 -10.00 2.02 22.57
N GLY A 98 -9.95 1.99 23.91
CA GLY A 98 -9.05 1.11 24.65
C GLY A 98 -7.60 1.06 24.11
N ARG A 99 -7.07 -0.15 23.88
CA ARG A 99 -5.69 -0.41 23.42
C ARG A 99 -5.46 -0.19 21.91
N LEU A 100 -6.40 0.39 21.17
CA LEU A 100 -6.24 0.59 19.73
C LEU A 100 -5.28 1.76 19.45
N HIS A 101 -4.33 1.48 18.54
CA HIS A 101 -3.17 2.29 18.23
C HIS A 101 -3.58 3.57 17.50
N ASN A 102 -3.41 4.70 18.18
CA ASN A 102 -3.29 6.00 17.52
C ASN A 102 -1.81 6.27 17.37
N ASP A 103 -1.33 6.36 16.15
CA ASP A 103 0.09 6.50 15.89
C ASP A 103 0.35 7.56 14.84
N ILE A 104 1.52 8.18 14.95
CA ILE A 104 2.05 9.07 13.93
C ILE A 104 3.37 8.48 13.47
N LYS A 105 3.48 8.22 12.17
CA LYS A 105 4.72 7.82 11.54
C LYS A 105 5.13 8.87 10.52
N HIS A 106 6.42 9.09 10.43
CA HIS A 106 7.00 9.81 9.31
C HIS A 106 7.66 8.77 8.42
N GLU A 107 7.14 8.65 7.21
CA GLU A 107 7.52 7.62 6.25
C GLU A 107 7.80 8.29 4.91
N THR A 108 8.62 7.64 4.10
CA THR A 108 8.74 8.02 2.70
C THR A 108 7.63 7.34 1.94
N LEU A 109 6.62 8.10 1.53
CA LEU A 109 5.58 7.63 0.63
C LEU A 109 5.86 8.23 -0.74
N PHE A 110 5.90 7.40 -1.78
CA PHE A 110 6.09 7.85 -3.16
C PHE A 110 7.42 8.60 -3.39
N GLY A 111 8.48 8.19 -2.68
CA GLY A 111 9.81 8.79 -2.78
C GLY A 111 9.95 10.14 -2.06
N GLU A 112 8.90 10.64 -1.42
CA GLU A 112 8.90 11.91 -0.70
C GLU A 112 8.50 11.75 0.78
N GLY A 113 8.97 12.65 1.63
CA GLY A 113 8.60 12.67 3.05
C GLY A 113 7.10 12.90 3.23
N SER A 114 6.46 12.02 4.01
CA SER A 114 5.03 12.06 4.28
C SER A 114 4.74 11.69 5.74
N TYR A 115 3.61 12.18 6.23
CA TYR A 115 3.11 11.90 7.56
C TYR A 115 1.95 10.93 7.47
N ARG A 116 2.09 9.77 8.08
CA ARG A 116 1.02 8.80 8.26
C ARG A 116 0.41 8.96 9.65
N VAL A 117 -0.91 9.07 9.69
CA VAL A 117 -1.70 9.02 10.92
C VAL A 117 -2.57 7.78 10.87
N ASP A 118 -2.31 6.85 11.80
CA ASP A 118 -3.12 5.65 12.01
C ASP A 118 -4.16 5.95 13.09
N GLY A 119 -5.43 5.67 12.81
CA GLY A 119 -6.55 5.85 13.73
C GLY A 119 -7.62 4.78 13.60
N VAL A 120 -8.65 4.87 14.44
CA VAL A 120 -9.80 3.98 14.44
C VAL A 120 -11.09 4.79 14.63
N MET A 121 -12.03 4.60 13.73
CA MET A 121 -13.35 5.19 13.79
C MET A 121 -14.37 4.12 14.21
N GLY A 122 -15.32 4.46 15.08
CA GLY A 122 -16.46 3.60 15.42
C GLY A 122 -16.09 2.20 15.93
N SER A 123 -16.75 1.17 15.40
CA SER A 123 -16.63 -0.22 15.88
C SER A 123 -15.38 -0.93 15.32
N ASP A 124 -14.19 -0.46 15.68
CA ASP A 124 -12.90 -0.99 15.18
C ASP A 124 -12.75 -0.84 13.65
N SER A 125 -13.20 0.29 13.08
CA SER A 125 -13.00 0.61 11.67
C SER A 125 -11.72 1.43 11.51
N PRO A 126 -10.59 0.80 11.17
CA PRO A 126 -9.32 1.51 11.05
C PRO A 126 -9.34 2.50 9.89
N ILE A 127 -8.64 3.62 10.08
CA ILE A 127 -8.39 4.61 9.04
C ILE A 127 -6.90 4.95 9.05
N THR A 128 -6.32 5.03 7.86
CA THR A 128 -4.96 5.50 7.65
C THR A 128 -5.01 6.72 6.75
N THR A 129 -4.50 7.84 7.21
CA THR A 129 -4.45 9.08 6.42
C THR A 129 -3.01 9.55 6.25
N TYR A 130 -2.66 9.90 5.02
CA TYR A 130 -1.36 10.44 4.65
C TYR A 130 -1.45 11.93 4.37
N TYR A 131 -0.44 12.65 4.85
CA TYR A 131 -0.31 14.07 4.68
C TYR A 131 1.07 14.43 4.15
N LYS A 132 1.15 15.50 3.38
CA LYS A 132 2.40 16.07 2.89
C LYS A 132 2.46 17.54 3.25
N ILE A 133 3.65 18.02 3.61
CA ILE A 133 3.90 19.45 3.84
C ILE A 133 4.67 19.99 2.64
N GLU A 134 4.10 20.98 1.97
CA GLU A 134 4.75 21.69 0.88
C GLU A 134 4.70 23.19 1.14
N ASN A 135 5.84 23.87 1.05
CA ASN A 135 5.91 25.31 1.28
C ASN A 135 5.23 25.77 2.60
N ARG A 136 5.41 24.97 3.67
CA ARG A 136 4.80 25.18 5.00
C ARG A 136 3.27 25.05 5.03
N GLN A 137 2.66 24.50 3.99
CA GLN A 137 1.24 24.19 3.93
C GLN A 137 1.06 22.67 3.98
N PRO A 138 0.35 22.12 4.98
CA PRO A 138 0.00 20.71 5.00
C PRO A 138 -1.20 20.43 4.09
N TYR A 139 -1.13 19.30 3.41
CA TYR A 139 -2.15 18.74 2.54
C TYR A 139 -2.46 17.32 3.00
N GLU A 140 -3.74 16.99 3.11
CA GLU A 140 -4.16 15.59 3.05
C GLU A 140 -3.98 15.13 1.59
N ILE A 141 -3.35 13.98 1.38
CA ILE A 141 -3.06 13.47 0.03
C ILE A 141 -3.71 12.12 -0.25
N LEU A 142 -3.99 11.32 0.78
CA LEU A 142 -4.61 10.01 0.64
C LEU A 142 -5.25 9.58 1.98
N SER A 143 -6.47 9.08 1.93
CA SER A 143 -7.16 8.52 3.10
C SER A 143 -7.75 7.17 2.75
N ILE A 144 -7.42 6.16 3.56
CA ILE A 144 -7.80 4.76 3.34
C ILE A 144 -8.51 4.25 4.58
N GLU A 145 -9.75 3.80 4.42
CA GLU A 145 -10.57 3.18 5.48
C GLU A 145 -10.13 1.72 5.75
N ALA A 146 -8.86 1.54 6.06
CA ALA A 146 -8.27 0.26 6.42
C ALA A 146 -6.98 0.46 7.24
N LYS A 147 -6.55 -0.62 7.91
CA LYS A 147 -5.12 -0.77 8.24
C LYS A 147 -4.38 -1.07 6.95
N VAL A 148 -3.22 -0.45 6.81
CA VAL A 148 -2.38 -0.63 5.62
C VAL A 148 -0.98 -1.11 5.96
N GLN A 149 -0.40 -1.84 5.02
CA GLN A 149 1.00 -2.23 5.01
C GLN A 149 1.71 -1.46 3.90
N GLU A 150 2.95 -1.03 4.16
CA GLU A 150 3.79 -0.33 3.19
C GLU A 150 5.02 -1.19 2.93
N LEU A 151 5.14 -1.69 1.71
CA LEU A 151 6.19 -2.62 1.34
C LEU A 151 6.45 -2.54 -0.16
N ASP A 152 7.72 -2.59 -0.55
CA ASP A 152 8.13 -2.80 -1.94
C ASP A 152 7.82 -4.25 -2.33
N ILE A 153 6.68 -4.46 -2.99
CA ILE A 153 6.18 -5.79 -3.37
C ILE A 153 6.47 -6.16 -4.82
N ASN A 154 6.89 -5.22 -5.64
CA ASN A 154 7.24 -5.46 -7.04
C ASN A 154 8.77 -5.51 -7.27
N GLY A 155 9.57 -5.08 -6.29
CA GLY A 155 11.04 -5.07 -6.30
C GLY A 155 11.66 -3.84 -6.99
N ASP A 156 10.91 -2.76 -7.18
CA ASP A 156 11.38 -1.55 -7.87
C ASP A 156 12.07 -0.52 -6.96
N GLY A 157 12.08 -0.78 -5.64
CA GLY A 157 12.68 0.08 -4.62
C GLY A 157 11.74 1.13 -4.04
N GLN A 158 10.50 1.25 -4.54
CA GLN A 158 9.44 2.07 -3.98
C GLN A 158 8.43 1.18 -3.24
N LYS A 159 7.91 1.66 -2.10
CA LYS A 159 6.90 0.92 -1.36
C LYS A 159 5.52 1.14 -1.96
N GLU A 160 4.78 0.07 -2.21
CA GLU A 160 3.34 0.12 -2.39
C GLU A 160 2.60 0.17 -1.05
N ILE A 161 1.37 0.68 -1.07
CA ILE A 161 0.42 0.56 0.04
C ILE A 161 -0.52 -0.62 -0.25
N ILE A 162 -0.66 -1.54 0.70
CA ILE A 162 -1.58 -2.66 0.62
C ILE A 162 -2.67 -2.49 1.68
N SER A 163 -3.93 -2.48 1.24
CA SER A 163 -5.10 -2.47 2.13
C SER A 163 -5.95 -3.70 1.89
N ALA A 164 -6.42 -4.35 2.95
CA ALA A 164 -7.33 -5.50 2.88
C ALA A 164 -8.49 -5.38 3.89
N PRO A 165 -9.39 -4.39 3.72
CA PRO A 165 -10.59 -4.24 4.55
C PRO A 165 -11.57 -5.40 4.38
N GLY A 166 -12.54 -5.48 5.30
CA GLY A 166 -13.71 -6.37 5.18
C GLY A 166 -13.50 -7.81 5.63
N ALA A 167 -14.61 -8.55 5.59
CA ALA A 167 -14.71 -10.01 5.69
C ALA A 167 -15.94 -10.45 4.87
N PRO A 168 -15.77 -10.97 3.63
CA PRO A 168 -14.52 -11.37 2.99
C PRO A 168 -13.57 -10.19 2.68
N LYS A 169 -12.29 -10.50 2.46
CA LYS A 169 -11.24 -9.49 2.30
C LYS A 169 -11.24 -8.93 0.87
N GLU A 170 -11.28 -7.61 0.77
CA GLU A 170 -11.10 -6.88 -0.48
C GLU A 170 -9.71 -6.25 -0.51
N THR A 171 -8.78 -6.81 -1.30
CA THR A 171 -7.42 -6.30 -1.35
C THR A 171 -7.23 -5.29 -2.47
N LYS A 172 -6.69 -4.12 -2.11
CA LYS A 172 -6.22 -3.08 -3.03
C LYS A 172 -4.74 -2.85 -2.83
N ILE A 173 -4.02 -2.65 -3.93
CA ILE A 173 -2.64 -2.17 -3.95
C ILE A 173 -2.65 -0.75 -4.50
N TYR A 174 -1.96 0.17 -3.84
CA TYR A 174 -1.73 1.53 -4.32
C TYR A 174 -0.25 1.68 -4.65
N SER A 175 0.05 2.17 -5.85
CA SER A 175 1.39 2.52 -6.31
C SER A 175 1.41 3.97 -6.80
N TYR A 176 2.58 4.61 -6.79
CA TYR A 176 2.75 5.94 -7.37
C TYR A 176 3.81 5.88 -8.44
N GLU A 177 3.35 5.98 -9.69
CA GLU A 177 4.21 5.92 -10.86
C GLU A 177 3.84 7.08 -11.80
N GLN A 178 4.87 7.67 -12.41
CA GLN A 178 4.70 8.71 -13.42
C GLN A 178 3.86 9.90 -12.92
N ASP A 179 4.16 10.36 -11.70
CA ASP A 179 3.47 11.47 -11.02
C ASP A 179 1.97 11.24 -10.80
N SER A 180 1.52 9.98 -10.79
CA SER A 180 0.11 9.62 -10.59
C SER A 180 -0.05 8.46 -9.61
N LEU A 181 -1.04 8.58 -8.72
CA LEU A 181 -1.47 7.47 -7.89
C LEU A 181 -2.22 6.48 -8.78
N GLN A 182 -1.91 5.20 -8.61
CA GLN A 182 -2.54 4.10 -9.30
C GLN A 182 -3.06 3.10 -8.27
N VAL A 183 -4.22 2.52 -8.53
CA VAL A 183 -4.83 1.50 -7.67
C VAL A 183 -5.11 0.23 -8.48
N ALA A 184 -4.78 -0.91 -7.90
CA ALA A 184 -5.14 -2.22 -8.41
C ALA A 184 -6.15 -2.89 -7.46
N HIS A 185 -7.32 -3.20 -7.98
CA HIS A 185 -8.38 -3.94 -7.29
C HIS A 185 -8.19 -5.43 -7.55
N LEU A 186 -7.53 -6.15 -6.63
CA LEU A 186 -7.10 -7.52 -6.90
C LEU A 186 -8.27 -8.51 -7.01
N ASN A 187 -9.31 -8.33 -6.20
CA ASN A 187 -10.49 -9.18 -6.23
C ASN A 187 -11.14 -9.19 -7.62
N ASP A 188 -11.31 -8.01 -8.23
CA ASP A 188 -11.94 -7.86 -9.53
C ASP A 188 -11.10 -8.48 -10.65
N GLN A 189 -9.77 -8.36 -10.53
CA GLN A 189 -8.83 -8.86 -11.54
C GLN A 189 -8.68 -10.38 -11.50
N LEU A 190 -8.74 -11.01 -10.33
CA LEU A 190 -8.46 -12.43 -10.15
C LEU A 190 -9.73 -13.29 -10.33
N ASP A 191 -10.40 -13.15 -11.47
CA ASP A 191 -11.67 -13.80 -11.79
C ASP A 191 -12.78 -13.51 -10.77
N ALA A 192 -12.96 -12.24 -10.38
CA ALA A 192 -13.95 -11.81 -9.37
C ALA A 192 -13.85 -12.65 -8.07
N ALA A 193 -12.64 -12.74 -7.52
CA ALA A 193 -12.37 -13.52 -6.34
C ALA A 193 -13.21 -13.04 -5.14
N THR A 194 -13.83 -13.98 -4.45
CA THR A 194 -14.65 -13.72 -3.25
C THR A 194 -13.82 -13.05 -2.16
N SER A 195 -12.57 -13.48 -1.97
CA SER A 195 -11.66 -12.90 -1.00
C SER A 195 -10.23 -12.95 -1.52
N VAL A 196 -9.51 -11.85 -1.39
CA VAL A 196 -8.05 -11.79 -1.60
C VAL A 196 -7.43 -11.31 -0.32
N THR A 197 -6.47 -12.07 0.20
CA THR A 197 -5.76 -11.76 1.44
C THR A 197 -4.27 -11.65 1.16
N PHE A 198 -3.66 -10.55 1.60
CA PHE A 198 -2.20 -10.42 1.63
C PHE A 198 -1.62 -11.27 2.77
N ASP A 199 -0.82 -12.28 2.43
CA ASP A 199 -0.25 -13.25 3.38
C ASP A 199 1.14 -12.81 3.84
N LYS A 200 2.03 -12.56 2.88
CA LYS A 200 3.41 -12.15 3.11
C LYS A 200 3.92 -11.38 1.89
N PRO A 201 5.15 -10.82 1.91
CA PRO A 201 5.70 -10.07 0.79
C PRO A 201 5.40 -10.74 -0.55
N ASN A 202 4.74 -9.98 -1.41
CA ASN A 202 4.41 -10.32 -2.80
C ASN A 202 3.41 -11.47 -2.94
N ARG A 203 2.86 -12.05 -1.86
CA ARG A 203 2.01 -13.23 -1.90
C ARG A 203 0.58 -12.95 -1.47
N PHE A 204 -0.35 -13.43 -2.30
CA PHE A 204 -1.79 -13.28 -2.11
C PHE A 204 -2.47 -14.65 -2.07
N LEU A 205 -3.31 -14.85 -1.05
CA LEU A 205 -4.23 -15.98 -0.95
C LEU A 205 -5.56 -15.56 -1.55
N VAL A 206 -6.00 -16.33 -2.54
CA VAL A 206 -7.18 -16.00 -3.35
C VAL A 206 -8.19 -17.11 -3.16
N TYR A 207 -9.31 -16.78 -2.53
CA TYR A 207 -10.41 -17.70 -2.31
C TYR A 207 -11.56 -17.42 -3.28
N ARG A 208 -12.10 -18.49 -3.86
CA ARG A 208 -13.30 -18.48 -4.70
C ARG A 208 -14.22 -19.59 -4.24
N GLU A 209 -15.50 -19.29 -4.06
CA GLU A 209 -16.48 -20.23 -3.50
C GLU A 209 -16.46 -21.61 -4.18
N GLU A 210 -16.40 -21.65 -5.51
CA GLU A 210 -16.47 -22.91 -6.28
C GLU A 210 -15.10 -23.54 -6.59
N LYS A 211 -14.00 -22.79 -6.44
CA LYS A 211 -12.65 -23.22 -6.86
C LYS A 211 -11.66 -23.37 -5.69
N GLY A 212 -12.10 -23.13 -4.47
CA GLY A 212 -11.23 -23.23 -3.29
C GLY A 212 -10.19 -22.12 -3.24
N GLN A 213 -9.00 -22.46 -2.72
CA GLN A 213 -7.92 -21.51 -2.47
C GLN A 213 -6.82 -21.65 -3.52
N THR A 214 -6.34 -20.52 -4.02
CA THR A 214 -5.19 -20.45 -4.92
C THR A 214 -4.19 -19.45 -4.36
N ILE A 215 -2.90 -19.74 -4.54
CA ILE A 215 -1.82 -18.83 -4.16
C ILE A 215 -1.31 -18.12 -5.42
N TYR A 216 -1.21 -16.80 -5.34
CA TYR A 216 -0.58 -15.95 -6.34
C TYR A 216 0.63 -15.23 -5.74
N GLU A 217 1.66 -15.02 -6.56
CA GLU A 217 2.77 -14.13 -6.24
C GLU A 217 2.86 -13.00 -7.28
N LEU A 218 3.08 -11.78 -6.81
CA LEU A 218 3.39 -10.63 -7.65
C LEU A 218 4.89 -10.67 -8.03
N GLN A 219 5.15 -10.64 -9.32
CA GLN A 219 6.50 -10.60 -9.89
C GLN A 219 6.54 -9.45 -10.91
N GLY A 220 7.20 -8.35 -10.54
CA GLY A 220 7.06 -7.09 -11.26
C GLY A 220 5.59 -6.65 -11.29
N ASP A 221 5.03 -6.47 -12.48
CA ASP A 221 3.63 -6.11 -12.71
C ASP A 221 2.72 -7.32 -13.03
N HIS A 222 3.13 -8.55 -12.72
CA HIS A 222 2.38 -9.76 -13.04
C HIS A 222 2.05 -10.62 -11.81
N LEU A 223 0.80 -11.05 -11.71
CA LEU A 223 0.32 -12.03 -10.74
C LEU A 223 0.48 -13.45 -11.32
N VAL A 224 1.38 -14.22 -10.73
CA VAL A 224 1.70 -15.59 -11.15
C VAL A 224 1.03 -16.59 -10.21
N LYS A 225 0.17 -17.46 -10.74
CA LYS A 225 -0.41 -18.58 -9.98
C LYS A 225 0.69 -19.60 -9.68
N ILE A 226 0.92 -19.87 -8.39
CA ILE A 226 2.02 -20.75 -7.93
C ILE A 226 1.51 -22.10 -7.42
N LYS A 227 0.28 -22.14 -6.88
CA LYS A 227 -0.31 -23.34 -6.31
C LYS A 227 -1.84 -23.24 -6.29
N GLU A 228 -2.51 -24.36 -6.51
CA GLU A 228 -3.93 -24.57 -6.24
C GLU A 228 -4.06 -25.56 -5.08
N GLU A 229 -4.94 -25.29 -4.14
CA GLU A 229 -5.20 -26.14 -2.97
C GLU A 229 -6.59 -26.76 -3.01
#